data_AF-A0A3D4W7N1-F1
#
_entry.id   AF-A0A3D4W7N1-F1
#
_cell.length_a   1.000
_cell.length_b   1.000
_cell.length_c   1.000
_cell.angle_alpha   90.00
_cell.angle_beta   90.00
_cell.angle_gamma   90.00
#
_symmetry.space_group_name_H-M   'P 1'
#
loop_
_entity.id
_entity.type
_entity.pdbx_description
1 polymer ?
#
loop_
_entity_poly.entity_id
_entity_poly.type
_entity_poly.pdbx_seq_one_letter_code
_entity_poly.pdbx_strand_id
1 'polypeptide(L)'
;GPPVVKVIISVPKRNFRHAVSRNRIRRIIRECYRKNKHILSEGLGDQKCTLGLVFAGKEIPQYIKLEPIIILLFQRLIQEHEKAAG
;
A
#
# COMPACT_ATOMS: atom_id res chain seq x y z
N GLY A 1 -5.42 21.24 1.88
CA GLY A 1 -6.45 20.42 1.20
C GLY A 1 -6.02 18.96 1.33
N PRO A 2 -6.92 17.96 1.45
CA PRO A 2 -6.47 16.62 1.83
C PRO A 2 -5.37 16.11 0.89
N PRO A 3 -4.29 15.50 1.43
CA PRO A 3 -3.14 15.09 0.64
C PRO A 3 -3.57 14.17 -0.48
N VAL A 4 -3.11 14.52 -1.69
CA VAL A 4 -3.39 13.75 -2.89
C VAL A 4 -2.40 12.60 -2.96
N VAL A 5 -2.66 11.52 -2.21
CA VAL A 5 -1.90 10.27 -2.29
C VAL A 5 -2.41 9.47 -3.49
N LYS A 6 -1.53 9.25 -4.48
CA LYS A 6 -1.81 8.37 -5.63
C LYS A 6 -1.12 7.04 -5.43
N VAL A 7 -1.84 5.93 -5.60
CA VAL A 7 -1.30 4.59 -5.36
C VAL A 7 -1.35 3.74 -6.62
N ILE A 8 -0.22 3.13 -6.96
CA ILE A 8 -0.12 2.05 -7.95
C ILE A 8 0.17 0.72 -7.24
N ILE A 9 -0.46 -0.36 -7.70
CA ILE A 9 -0.27 -1.70 -7.13
C ILE A 9 0.18 -2.66 -8.22
N SER A 10 1.37 -3.23 -8.05
CA SER A 10 1.94 -4.24 -8.94
C SER A 10 1.80 -5.64 -8.36
N VAL A 11 1.37 -6.60 -9.18
CA VAL A 11 1.27 -8.03 -8.81
C VAL A 11 1.92 -8.86 -9.92
N PRO A 12 2.90 -9.73 -9.61
CA PRO A 12 3.71 -10.40 -10.62
C PRO A 12 2.91 -11.41 -11.44
N LYS A 13 2.96 -11.28 -12.77
CA LYS A 13 2.38 -12.25 -13.72
C LYS A 13 3.03 -13.63 -13.61
N ARG A 14 4.33 -13.68 -13.32
CA ARG A 14 5.11 -14.94 -13.22
C ARG A 14 4.52 -15.89 -12.19
N ASN A 15 4.19 -15.38 -11.00
CA ASN A 15 3.65 -16.18 -9.89
C ASN A 15 2.14 -16.36 -10.02
N PHE A 16 1.43 -15.37 -10.59
CA PHE A 16 -0.03 -15.39 -10.71
C PHE A 16 -0.44 -15.25 -12.17
N ARG A 17 -0.42 -16.36 -12.92
CA ARG A 17 -0.70 -16.39 -14.37
C ARG A 17 -2.12 -15.94 -14.70
N HIS A 18 -3.10 -16.30 -13.87
CA HIS A 18 -4.51 -15.93 -14.07
C HIS A 18 -4.80 -14.50 -13.59
N ALA A 19 -5.50 -13.74 -14.44
CA ALA A 19 -5.90 -12.37 -14.14
C ALA A 19 -6.82 -12.28 -12.90
N VAL A 20 -7.67 -13.30 -12.69
CA VAL A 20 -8.57 -13.38 -11.54
C VAL A 20 -7.78 -13.41 -10.22
N SER A 21 -6.71 -14.20 -10.13
CA SER A 21 -5.84 -14.25 -8.94
C SER A 21 -5.17 -12.91 -8.67
N ARG A 22 -4.63 -12.26 -9.72
CA ARG A 22 -4.03 -10.92 -9.60
C ARG A 22 -5.06 -9.86 -9.16
N ASN A 23 -6.28 -9.93 -9.71
CA ASN A 23 -7.39 -9.05 -9.33
C ASN A 23 -7.75 -9.23 -7.86
N ARG A 24 -7.81 -10.47 -7.37
CA ARG A 24 -8.07 -10.78 -5.96
C ARG A 24 -7.00 -10.19 -5.05
N ILE A 25 -5.72 -10.38 -5.37
CA ILE A 25 -4.60 -9.80 -4.60
C ILE A 25 -4.69 -8.27 -4.58
N ARG A 26 -4.90 -7.63 -5.74
CA ARG A 26 -5.10 -6.16 -5.82
C ARG A 26 -6.29 -5.70 -5.00
N ARG A 27 -7.41 -6.43 -5.00
CA ARG A 27 -8.59 -6.10 -4.19
C ARG A 27 -8.25 -6.12 -2.69
N ILE A 28 -7.57 -7.15 -2.21
CA ILE A 28 -7.18 -7.26 -0.80
C ILE A 28 -6.24 -6.11 -0.41
N ILE A 29 -5.20 -5.83 -1.20
CA ILE A 29 -4.28 -4.70 -0.95
C ILE A 29 -5.03 -3.36 -0.91
N ARG A 30 -5.96 -3.13 -1.86
CA ARG A 30 -6.77 -1.90 -1.89
C ARG A 30 -7.67 -1.77 -0.66
N GLU A 31 -8.22 -2.86 -0.16
CA GLU A 31 -9.04 -2.84 1.06
C GLU A 31 -8.21 -2.50 2.30
N CYS A 32 -7.02 -3.09 2.44
CA CYS A 32 -6.07 -2.72 3.50
C CYS A 32 -5.67 -1.23 3.40
N TYR A 33 -5.38 -0.75 2.19
CA TYR A 33 -5.09 0.67 1.96
C TYR A 33 -6.30 1.56 2.30
N ARG A 34 -7.50 1.24 1.79
CA ARG A 34 -8.71 2.07 1.95
C ARG A 34 -9.03 2.32 3.43
N LYS A 35 -8.91 1.29 4.27
CA LYS A 35 -9.17 1.40 5.71
C LYS A 35 -8.07 2.15 6.47
N ASN A 36 -6.83 2.06 6.01
CA ASN A 36 -5.66 2.58 6.74
C ASN A 36 -5.01 3.80 6.08
N LYS A 37 -5.61 4.38 5.03
CA LYS A 37 -5.07 5.55 4.32
C LYS A 37 -4.94 6.80 5.19
N HIS A 38 -5.70 6.87 6.28
CA HIS A 38 -5.70 8.00 7.21
C HIS A 38 -4.30 8.23 7.79
N ILE A 39 -3.54 7.15 8.04
CA ILE A 39 -2.14 7.17 8.48
C ILE A 39 -1.30 8.05 7.56
N LEU A 40 -1.39 7.82 6.24
CA LEU A 40 -0.66 8.61 5.25
C LEU A 40 -1.17 10.04 5.16
N SER A 41 -2.49 10.26 5.25
CA SER A 41 -3.02 11.62 5.14
C SER A 41 -2.71 12.50 6.35
N GLU A 42 -2.59 11.91 7.53
CA GLU A 42 -2.21 12.60 8.75
C GLU A 42 -0.70 12.85 8.78
N GLY A 43 0.11 11.84 8.45
CA GLY A 43 1.58 11.95 8.49
C GLY A 43 2.22 12.76 7.36
N LEU A 44 1.56 12.93 6.22
CA LEU A 44 2.11 13.70 5.09
C LEU A 44 1.60 15.14 5.01
N GLY A 45 0.62 15.53 5.84
CA GLY A 45 0.02 16.88 5.79
C GLY A 45 -0.52 17.24 4.40
N ASP A 46 -0.14 18.39 3.86
CA ASP A 46 -0.57 18.84 2.51
C ASP A 46 0.31 18.30 1.36
N GLN A 47 1.30 17.45 1.66
CA GLN A 47 2.25 16.99 0.66
C GLN A 47 1.65 15.97 -0.31
N LYS A 48 2.01 16.09 -1.58
CA LYS A 48 1.60 15.13 -2.63
C LYS A 48 2.54 13.93 -2.59
N CYS A 49 1.99 12.73 -2.60
CA CYS A 49 2.75 11.49 -2.60
C CYS A 49 2.28 10.55 -3.71
N THR A 50 3.21 9.97 -4.45
CA THR A 50 2.94 8.85 -5.36
C THR A 50 3.58 7.59 -4.79
N LEU A 51 2.75 6.62 -4.42
CA LEU A 51 3.15 5.40 -3.73
C LEU A 51 3.03 4.19 -4.66
N GLY A 52 4.11 3.41 -4.76
CA GLY A 52 4.12 2.11 -5.43
C GLY A 52 4.11 0.95 -4.43
N LEU A 53 3.06 0.13 -4.46
CA LEU A 53 2.99 -1.12 -3.69
C LEU A 53 3.26 -2.31 -4.60
N VAL A 54 4.34 -3.04 -4.33
CA VAL A 54 4.72 -4.24 -5.11
C VAL A 54 4.48 -5.50 -4.29
N PHE A 55 3.62 -6.38 -4.78
CA PHE A 55 3.36 -7.64 -4.12
C PHE A 55 4.43 -8.69 -4.48
N ALA A 56 5.26 -9.08 -3.51
CA ALA A 56 6.33 -10.05 -3.71
C ALA A 56 5.96 -11.50 -3.31
N GLY A 57 4.77 -11.71 -2.75
CA GLY A 57 4.33 -13.04 -2.28
C GLY A 57 4.15 -14.05 -3.41
N LYS A 58 4.20 -15.34 -3.04
CA LYS A 58 3.98 -16.47 -3.96
C LYS A 58 2.57 -17.07 -3.88
N GLU A 59 1.78 -16.65 -2.89
CA GLU A 59 0.41 -17.12 -2.64
C GLU A 59 -0.57 -15.95 -2.52
N ILE A 60 -1.87 -16.22 -2.63
CA ILE A 60 -2.90 -15.20 -2.41
C ILE A 60 -2.95 -14.90 -0.91
N PRO A 61 -2.70 -13.65 -0.47
CA PRO A 61 -2.64 -13.34 0.94
C PRO A 61 -4.04 -13.36 1.55
N GLN A 62 -4.10 -13.68 2.84
CA GLN A 62 -5.28 -13.42 3.65
C GLN A 62 -5.25 -11.97 4.13
N TYR A 63 -6.42 -11.33 4.19
CA TYR A 63 -6.56 -9.95 4.65
C TYR A 63 -5.92 -9.74 6.04
N ILE A 64 -6.23 -10.62 7.00
CA ILE A 64 -5.75 -10.54 8.40
C ILE A 64 -4.22 -10.53 8.51
N LYS A 65 -3.53 -11.15 7.55
CA LYS A 65 -2.07 -11.17 7.51
C LYS A 65 -1.49 -9.94 6.81
N LEU A 66 -2.21 -9.41 5.82
CA LEU A 66 -1.71 -8.33 4.97
C LEU A 66 -1.94 -6.93 5.58
N GLU A 67 -3.04 -6.74 6.30
CA GLU A 67 -3.36 -5.47 6.94
C GLU A 67 -2.27 -4.95 7.89
N PRO A 68 -1.77 -5.72 8.88
CA PRO A 68 -0.72 -5.23 9.78
C PRO A 68 0.57 -4.89 9.04
N ILE A 69 0.90 -5.61 7.95
CA ILE A 69 2.06 -5.32 7.11
C ILE A 69 1.89 -3.98 6.39
N ILE A 70 0.70 -3.72 5.83
CA ILE A 70 0.40 -2.45 5.14
C ILE A 70 0.49 -1.27 6.11
N ILE A 71 -0.08 -1.40 7.32
CA ILE A 71 -0.02 -0.38 8.37
C ILE A 71 1.45 -0.06 8.72
N LEU A 72 2.26 -1.09 8.96
CA LEU A 72 3.67 -0.95 9.27
C LEU A 72 4.44 -0.24 8.14
N LEU A 73 4.15 -0.55 6.88
CA LEU A 73 4.77 0.10 5.73
C LEU A 73 4.43 1.60 5.67
N PHE A 74 3.19 1.99 5.97
CA PHE A 74 2.80 3.40 5.96
C PHE A 74 3.46 4.18 7.10
N GLN A 75 3.51 3.60 8.30
CA GLN A 75 4.21 4.21 9.45
C GLN A 75 5.69 4.43 9.15
N ARG A 76 6.37 3.41 8.58
CA ARG A 76 7.77 3.52 8.17
C ARG A 76 7.98 4.59 7.10
N LEU A 77 7.08 4.68 6.13
CA LEU A 77 7.17 5.68 5.07
C LEU A 77 7.11 7.10 5.64
N ILE A 78 6.22 7.36 6.60
CA ILE A 78 6.11 8.67 7.26
C ILE A 78 7.39 8.98 8.04
N GLN A 79 7.89 8.01 8.81
CA GLN A 79 9.11 8.19 9.60
C GLN A 79 10.33 8.51 8.72
N GLU A 80 10.51 7.80 7.60
CA GLU A 80 11.62 8.08 6.68
C GLU A 80 11.43 9.42 5.95
N HIS A 81 10.19 9.80 5.68
CA HIS A 81 9.87 11.10 5.09
C HIS A 81 10.21 12.27 6.02
N GLU A 82 9.89 12.16 7.31
CA GLU A 82 10.27 13.17 8.33
C GLU A 82 11.79 13.33 8.43
N LYS A 83 12.56 12.23 8.38
CA LYS A 83 14.02 12.26 8.41
C LYS A 83 14.65 12.94 7.19
N ALA A 84 14.03 12.82 6.02
CA ALA A 84 14.55 13.39 4.78
C ALA A 84 14.14 14.86 4.58
N ALA A 85 13.11 15.33 5.31
CA ALA A 85 12.61 16.70 5.25
C ALA A 85 13.24 17.64 6.30
N GLY A 86 13.95 17.09 7.29
CA GLY A 86 14.82 17.82 8.22
C GLY A 86 16.25 17.89 7.71
#